data_AF-A0A4E0RAH1-F1
#
_entry.id   AF-A0A4E0RAH1-F1
#
_cell.length_a   1.000
_cell.length_b   1.000
_cell.length_c   1.000
_cell.angle_alpha   90.00
_cell.angle_beta   90.00
_cell.angle_gamma   90.00
#
_symmetry.space_group_name_H-M   'P 1'
#
loop_
_entity.id
_entity.type
_entity.pdbx_description
1 polymer ?
#
loop_
_entity_poly.entity_id
_entity_poly.type
_entity_poly.pdbx_seq_one_letter_code
_entity_poly.pdbx_strand_id
1 'polypeptide(L)'
;MSVGIPIKVLHDAEGHVITLETVNGEVFRGKLVEAEDNMNIHMSDIIMTARDGRTSNLQQVYIRGSKIRFLILPDMLKNSPMLKRPLGAKGLGTGRGKNAMIRAGVTVRGRGRVMRGPTGATRGAVGRGFGRL
;
A
#
# COMPACT_ATOMS: atom_id res chain seq x y z
N MET A 1 -2.54 -0.18 -21.64
CA MET A 1 -2.62 -0.79 -20.30
C MET A 1 -1.54 -0.17 -19.43
N SER A 2 -1.83 0.26 -18.21
CA SER A 2 -0.80 0.86 -17.34
C SER A 2 -0.09 -0.23 -16.53
N VAL A 3 1.20 -0.40 -16.76
CA VAL A 3 2.04 -1.32 -15.99
C VAL A 3 2.16 -0.83 -14.54
N GLY A 4 2.12 -1.75 -13.57
CA GLY A 4 2.20 -1.45 -12.14
C GLY A 4 3.54 -0.81 -11.75
N ILE A 5 3.54 0.01 -10.69
CA ILE A 5 4.74 0.67 -10.16
C ILE A 5 5.92 -0.30 -9.93
N PRO A 6 5.74 -1.51 -9.35
CA PRO A 6 6.86 -2.43 -9.14
C PRO A 6 7.59 -2.85 -10.42
N ILE A 7 6.84 -3.07 -11.51
CA ILE A 7 7.43 -3.45 -12.80
C ILE A 7 8.20 -2.27 -13.41
N LYS A 8 7.69 -1.04 -13.27
CA LYS A 8 8.43 0.15 -13.70
C LYS A 8 9.78 0.28 -12.97
N VAL A 9 9.78 0.04 -11.66
CA VAL A 9 11.02 0.05 -10.87
C VAL A 9 11.95 -1.11 -11.25
N LEU A 10 11.40 -2.25 -11.69
CA LEU A 10 12.20 -3.35 -12.22
C LEU A 10 12.90 -2.96 -13.52
N HIS A 11 12.22 -2.28 -14.45
CA HIS A 11 12.84 -1.75 -15.66
C HIS A 11 13.93 -0.71 -15.35
N ASP A 12 13.71 0.16 -14.34
CA ASP A 12 14.75 1.10 -13.89
C ASP A 12 16.02 0.38 -13.37
N ALA A 13 15.92 -0.90 -13.00
CA ALA A 13 17.05 -1.71 -12.54
C ALA A 13 17.87 -2.32 -13.68
N GLU A 14 17.42 -2.25 -14.93
CA GLU A 14 18.17 -2.77 -16.08
C GLU A 14 19.58 -2.16 -16.16
N GLY A 15 20.55 -2.96 -16.59
CA GLY A 15 21.96 -2.60 -16.62
C GLY A 15 22.70 -2.71 -15.28
N HIS A 16 22.00 -2.95 -14.17
CA HIS A 16 22.61 -3.06 -12.83
C HIS A 16 22.76 -4.50 -12.36
N VAL A 17 23.64 -4.71 -11.37
CA VAL A 17 23.75 -6.00 -10.68
C VAL A 17 22.58 -6.17 -9.72
N ILE A 18 21.84 -7.25 -9.89
CA ILE A 18 20.73 -7.66 -9.03
C ILE A 18 21.01 -9.04 -8.44
N THR A 19 20.24 -9.38 -7.40
CA THR A 19 20.14 -10.76 -6.91
C THR A 19 18.70 -11.20 -7.04
N LEU A 20 18.46 -12.43 -7.49
CA LEU A 20 17.12 -13.02 -7.48
C LEU A 20 17.17 -14.42 -6.89
N GLU A 21 16.09 -14.80 -6.23
CA GLU A 21 15.87 -16.15 -5.73
C GLU A 21 14.73 -16.80 -6.50
N THR A 22 14.94 -18.04 -6.95
CA THR A 22 13.89 -18.82 -7.61
C THR A 22 12.98 -19.49 -6.59
N VAL A 23 11.79 -19.93 -7.03
CA VAL A 23 10.86 -20.70 -6.20
C VAL A 23 11.47 -21.99 -5.63
N ASN A 24 12.53 -22.51 -6.27
CA ASN A 24 13.25 -23.71 -5.85
C ASN A 24 14.39 -23.43 -4.84
N GLY A 25 14.68 -22.14 -4.57
CA GLY A 25 15.72 -21.72 -3.62
C GLY A 25 17.12 -21.60 -4.24
N GLU A 26 17.22 -21.56 -5.56
CA GLU A 26 18.48 -21.20 -6.24
C GLU A 26 18.60 -19.68 -6.28
N VAL A 27 19.80 -19.17 -6.06
CA VAL A 27 20.09 -17.73 -6.04
C VAL A 27 20.96 -17.38 -7.24
N PHE A 28 20.58 -16.37 -7.99
CA PHE A 28 21.34 -15.86 -9.12
C PHE A 28 21.72 -14.41 -8.82
N ARG A 29 23.03 -14.11 -8.87
CA ARG A 29 23.55 -12.74 -8.74
C ARG A 29 24.35 -12.39 -9.98
N GLY A 30 23.94 -11.34 -10.69
CA GLY A 30 24.55 -10.93 -11.95
C GLY A 30 23.91 -9.66 -12.49
N LYS A 31 24.32 -9.25 -13.69
CA LYS A 31 23.79 -8.05 -14.35
C LYS A 31 22.42 -8.34 -14.95
N LEU A 32 21.42 -7.54 -14.61
CA LEU A 32 20.13 -7.51 -15.31
C LEU A 32 20.33 -6.90 -16.69
N VAL A 33 20.11 -7.68 -17.74
CA VAL A 33 20.22 -7.20 -19.12
C VAL A 33 18.89 -6.66 -19.60
N GLU A 34 17.80 -7.39 -19.34
CA GLU A 34 16.46 -7.02 -19.77
C GLU A 34 15.42 -7.62 -18.82
N ALA A 35 14.36 -6.87 -18.52
CA ALA A 35 13.18 -7.35 -17.81
C ALA A 35 11.92 -7.15 -18.67
N GLU A 36 11.04 -8.15 -18.69
CA GLU A 36 9.73 -8.07 -19.35
C GLU A 36 8.60 -7.72 -18.35
N ASP A 37 7.45 -7.26 -18.85
CA ASP A 37 6.25 -6.96 -18.05
C ASP A 37 5.73 -8.17 -17.25
N ASN A 38 5.98 -9.39 -17.74
CA ASN A 38 5.62 -10.66 -17.08
C ASN A 38 6.70 -11.15 -16.09
N MET A 39 7.72 -10.32 -15.83
CA MET A 39 8.91 -10.58 -15.02
C MET A 39 9.85 -11.67 -15.56
N ASN A 40 9.74 -12.07 -16.82
CA ASN A 40 10.84 -12.79 -17.45
C ASN A 40 12.07 -11.90 -17.45
N ILE A 41 13.23 -12.49 -17.15
CA ILE A 41 14.46 -11.75 -16.93
C ILE A 41 15.59 -12.42 -17.71
N HIS A 42 16.34 -11.59 -18.43
CA HIS A 42 17.58 -11.94 -19.05
C HIS A 42 18.76 -11.34 -18.26
N MET A 43 19.77 -12.15 -17.96
CA MET A 43 20.95 -11.74 -17.19
C MET A 43 22.25 -12.14 -17.86
N SER A 44 23.33 -11.44 -17.51
CA SER A 44 24.70 -11.79 -17.85
C SER A 44 25.63 -11.79 -16.63
N ASP A 45 26.79 -12.44 -16.78
CA ASP A 45 27.88 -12.44 -15.79
C ASP A 45 27.40 -12.87 -14.40
N ILE A 46 26.78 -14.05 -14.33
CA ILE A 46 26.05 -14.53 -13.17
C ILE A 46 26.90 -15.49 -12.34
N ILE A 47 26.85 -15.33 -11.02
CA ILE A 47 27.19 -16.36 -10.05
C ILE A 47 25.87 -16.96 -9.56
N MET A 48 25.64 -18.22 -9.89
CA MET A 48 24.53 -19.00 -9.37
C MET A 48 24.98 -19.73 -8.12
N THR A 49 24.17 -19.71 -7.07
CA THR A 49 24.29 -20.55 -5.89
C THR A 49 23.13 -21.54 -5.86
N ALA A 50 23.45 -22.83 -5.96
CA ALA A 50 22.50 -23.91 -5.82
C ALA A 50 22.03 -24.03 -4.36
N ARG A 51 20.91 -24.74 -4.15
CA ARG A 51 20.33 -24.92 -2.81
C ARG A 51 21.26 -25.66 -1.84
N ASP A 52 22.17 -26.49 -2.35
CA ASP A 52 23.21 -27.18 -1.57
C ASP A 52 24.42 -26.28 -1.24
N GLY A 53 24.39 -25.00 -1.65
CA GLY A 53 25.42 -24.01 -1.41
C GLY A 53 26.54 -24.00 -2.45
N ARG A 54 26.53 -24.92 -3.42
CA ARG A 54 27.54 -24.93 -4.50
C ARG A 54 27.34 -23.75 -5.44
N THR A 55 28.45 -23.17 -5.88
CA THR A 55 28.43 -22.03 -6.80
C THR A 55 28.87 -22.43 -8.21
N SER A 56 28.29 -21.80 -9.21
CA SER A 56 28.67 -21.93 -10.62
C SER A 56 28.63 -20.57 -11.31
N ASN A 57 29.56 -20.34 -12.23
CA ASN A 57 29.59 -19.13 -13.04
C ASN A 57 28.86 -19.40 -14.36
N LEU A 58 27.95 -18.52 -14.74
CA LEU A 58 27.15 -18.60 -15.95
C LEU A 58 27.31 -17.30 -16.75
N GLN A 59 27.54 -17.41 -18.06
CA GLN A 59 27.72 -16.24 -18.92
C GLN A 59 26.39 -15.51 -19.19
N GLN A 60 25.33 -16.27 -19.49
CA GLN A 60 23.98 -15.77 -19.72
C GLN A 60 22.96 -16.73 -19.13
N VAL A 61 21.85 -16.18 -18.64
CA VAL A 61 20.69 -16.95 -18.20
C VAL A 61 19.41 -16.21 -18.60
N TYR A 62 18.39 -16.97 -18.99
CA TYR A 62 17.02 -16.47 -19.12
C TYR A 62 16.11 -17.19 -18.11
N ILE A 63 15.46 -16.42 -17.24
CA ILE A 63 14.62 -16.93 -16.15
C ILE A 63 13.18 -16.50 -16.39
N ARG A 64 12.27 -17.48 -16.40
CA ARG A 64 10.84 -17.22 -16.50
C ARG A 64 10.33 -16.54 -15.23
N GLY A 65 9.57 -15.45 -15.36
CA GLY A 65 9.09 -14.64 -14.24
C GLY A 65 8.27 -15.41 -13.22
N SER A 66 7.47 -16.38 -13.68
CA SER A 66 6.69 -17.25 -12.77
C SER A 66 7.53 -18.20 -11.91
N LYS A 67 8.84 -18.27 -12.11
CA LYS A 67 9.78 -19.04 -11.28
C LYS A 67 10.57 -18.16 -10.31
N ILE A 68 10.38 -16.84 -10.34
CA ILE A 68 11.03 -15.89 -9.43
C ILE A 68 10.21 -15.78 -8.14
N ARG A 69 10.89 -15.88 -7.00
CA ARG A 69 10.29 -15.66 -5.68
C ARG A 69 10.39 -14.20 -5.27
N PHE A 70 11.60 -13.63 -5.35
CA PHE A 70 11.85 -12.21 -5.11
C PHE A 70 13.13 -11.75 -5.81
N LEU A 71 13.27 -10.43 -5.89
CA LEU A 71 14.42 -9.72 -6.43
C LEU A 71 14.97 -8.76 -5.38
N ILE A 72 16.28 -8.64 -5.31
CA ILE A 72 17.01 -7.62 -4.56
C ILE A 72 17.61 -6.69 -5.60
N LEU A 73 17.12 -5.45 -5.60
CA LEU A 73 17.54 -4.41 -6.53
C LEU A 73 18.62 -3.51 -5.89
N PRO A 74 19.38 -2.75 -6.70
CA PRO A 74 20.37 -1.81 -6.20
C PRO A 74 19.73 -0.75 -5.29
N ASP A 75 20.45 -0.35 -4.25
CA ASP A 75 19.96 0.60 -3.26
C ASP A 75 19.71 2.00 -3.84
N MET A 76 20.30 2.34 -4.99
CA MET A 76 20.03 3.60 -5.70
C MET A 76 18.55 3.78 -6.04
N LEU A 77 17.82 2.68 -6.26
CA LEU A 77 16.39 2.70 -6.59
C LEU A 77 15.50 3.02 -5.40
N LYS A 78 16.03 3.06 -4.16
CA LYS A 78 15.26 3.44 -2.95
C LYS A 78 14.64 4.83 -3.06
N ASN A 79 15.27 5.70 -3.84
CA ASN A 79 14.85 7.08 -4.06
C ASN A 79 14.09 7.29 -5.38
N SER A 80 13.78 6.20 -6.11
CA SER A 80 13.06 6.29 -7.38
C SER A 80 11.78 7.11 -7.20
N PRO A 81 11.51 8.09 -8.08
CA PRO A 81 10.32 8.93 -7.98
C PRO A 81 9.03 8.10 -8.05
N MET A 82 9.08 6.91 -8.65
CA MET A 82 7.96 5.97 -8.74
C MET A 82 7.56 5.38 -7.38
N LEU A 83 8.50 5.27 -6.43
CA LEU A 83 8.24 4.78 -5.08
C LEU A 83 7.68 5.88 -4.15
N LYS A 84 7.82 7.15 -4.54
CA LYS A 84 7.27 8.27 -3.77
C LYS A 84 5.78 8.36 -4.02
N ARG A 85 4.99 8.38 -2.95
CA ARG A 85 3.55 8.63 -3.06
C ARG A 85 3.35 10.02 -3.69
N PRO A 86 2.47 10.15 -4.70
CA PRO A 86 2.19 11.46 -5.28
C PRO A 86 1.71 12.40 -4.17
N LEU A 87 2.33 13.58 -4.10
CA LEU A 87 1.94 14.68 -3.23
C LEU A 87 0.50 15.08 -3.60
N GLY A 88 -0.47 14.61 -2.81
CA GLY A 88 -1.89 14.80 -3.08
C GLY A 88 -2.76 13.58 -2.75
N ALA A 89 -2.18 12.38 -2.63
CA ALA A 89 -2.89 11.18 -2.18
C ALA A 89 -3.09 11.15 -0.65
N LYS A 90 -3.65 12.22 -0.07
CA LYS A 90 -4.24 12.18 1.27
C LYS A 90 -5.64 11.56 1.13
N GLY A 91 -5.79 10.26 1.36
CA GLY A 91 -7.14 9.72 1.48
C GLY A 91 -7.32 8.21 1.50
N LEU A 92 -6.39 7.39 0.98
CA LEU A 92 -6.61 5.94 0.92
C LEU A 92 -5.67 5.19 1.85
N GLY A 93 -6.12 5.04 3.10
CA GLY A 93 -5.83 3.88 3.94
C GLY A 93 -4.46 3.82 4.60
N THR A 94 -4.39 4.25 5.87
CA THR A 94 -3.80 3.49 7.00
C THR A 94 -3.94 4.36 8.25
N GLY A 95 -4.46 3.75 9.32
CA GLY A 95 -5.18 4.42 10.39
C GLY A 95 -4.47 5.62 11.03
N ARG A 96 -5.17 6.77 11.04
CA ARG A 96 -5.07 7.83 12.05
C ARG A 96 -6.16 8.89 11.84
N GLY A 97 -7.40 8.43 11.65
CA GLY A 97 -8.56 9.31 11.38
C GLY A 97 -9.50 9.56 12.56
N LYS A 98 -9.16 9.15 13.80
CA LYS A 98 -10.06 9.29 14.95
C LYS A 98 -9.64 10.32 16.00
N ASN A 99 -8.39 10.80 15.98
CA ASN A 99 -7.89 11.69 17.04
C ASN A 99 -7.67 13.16 16.62
N ALA A 100 -7.97 13.53 15.37
CA ALA A 100 -7.85 14.91 14.91
C ALA A 100 -9.06 15.78 15.32
N MET A 101 -10.23 15.19 15.61
CA MET A 101 -11.42 15.95 16.04
C MET A 101 -11.37 16.40 17.50
N ILE A 102 -10.50 15.83 18.35
CA ILE A 102 -10.44 16.18 19.78
C ILE A 102 -9.39 17.29 20.07
N ARG A 103 -8.50 17.60 19.13
CA ARG A 103 -7.46 18.64 19.32
C ARG A 103 -7.76 20.00 18.69
N ALA A 104 -8.82 20.13 17.90
CA ALA A 104 -9.34 21.43 17.51
C ALA A 104 -10.34 21.90 18.56
N GLY A 105 -9.81 22.39 19.70
CA GLY A 105 -10.59 23.14 20.67
C GLY A 105 -11.16 24.38 19.99
N VAL A 106 -12.38 24.26 19.47
CA VAL A 106 -13.15 25.40 18.97
C VAL A 106 -14.31 25.62 19.92
N THR A 107 -14.01 26.42 20.93
CA THR A 107 -14.96 27.19 21.72
C THR A 107 -15.80 28.06 20.76
N VAL A 108 -17.05 27.70 20.50
CA VAL A 108 -18.05 28.67 20.00
C VAL A 108 -19.12 28.86 21.06
N ARG A 109 -18.90 29.88 21.87
CA ARG A 109 -19.87 30.49 22.78
C ARG A 109 -20.40 31.74 22.08
N GLY A 110 -21.68 31.75 21.69
CA GLY A 110 -22.36 32.95 21.17
C GLY A 110 -23.85 32.67 20.93
N ARG A 111 -24.73 32.83 21.93
CA ARG A 111 -25.60 34.01 22.17
C ARG A 111 -26.46 34.43 20.97
N GLY A 112 -27.75 34.09 21.02
CA GLY A 112 -28.84 34.71 20.26
C GLY A 112 -30.19 34.34 20.87
N ARG A 113 -30.93 35.33 21.38
CA ARG A 113 -32.14 35.20 22.20
C ARG A 113 -33.37 35.70 21.40
N VAL A 114 -34.55 35.13 21.72
CA VAL A 114 -35.93 35.66 21.56
C VAL A 114 -36.66 35.47 20.22
N MET A 115 -37.74 34.68 20.24
CA MET A 115 -39.11 35.10 19.85
C MET A 115 -40.17 34.16 20.45
N ARG A 116 -41.35 34.70 20.74
CA ARG A 116 -42.28 34.33 21.82
C ARG A 116 -43.70 34.17 21.27
N GLY A 117 -44.30 32.98 21.42
CA GLY A 117 -45.77 32.67 21.47
C GLY A 117 -46.64 32.96 20.23
N PRO A 118 -47.96 32.59 20.21
CA PRO A 118 -48.81 32.22 21.37
C PRO A 118 -49.81 31.02 21.19
N THR A 119 -50.51 30.68 22.29
CA THR A 119 -51.87 30.04 22.42
C THR A 119 -52.08 28.60 21.92
N GLY A 120 -52.79 27.66 22.57
CA GLY A 120 -53.63 27.59 23.78
C GLY A 120 -54.62 26.40 23.62
N ALA A 121 -54.87 25.59 24.67
CA ALA A 121 -56.04 24.68 24.88
C ALA A 121 -55.72 23.68 26.03
N THR A 122 -56.14 23.94 27.28
CA THR A 122 -57.39 23.50 27.98
C THR A 122 -57.51 22.00 28.31
N ARG A 123 -57.67 21.75 29.64
CA ARG A 123 -58.49 20.72 30.35
C ARG A 123 -58.26 19.25 29.93
N GLY A 124 -57.83 18.33 30.80
CA GLY A 124 -58.36 18.02 32.12
C GLY A 124 -59.18 16.73 32.04
N ALA A 125 -58.72 15.62 32.65
CA ALA A 125 -59.59 14.50 33.05
C ALA A 125 -58.85 13.54 34.00
N VAL A 126 -59.48 13.34 35.16
CA VAL A 126 -59.22 12.32 36.17
C VAL A 126 -60.04 11.09 35.80
N GLY A 127 -59.52 9.87 35.98
CA GLY A 127 -60.35 8.66 35.75
C GLY A 127 -59.69 7.29 35.98
N ARG A 128 -59.74 6.83 37.23
CA ARG A 128 -59.90 5.44 37.76
C ARG A 128 -59.69 4.21 36.84
N GLY A 129 -58.87 3.26 37.33
CA GLY A 129 -59.37 1.98 37.89
C GLY A 129 -59.36 0.68 37.06
N PHE A 130 -58.62 -0.32 37.58
CA PHE A 130 -58.93 -1.76 37.73
C PHE A 130 -58.98 -2.76 36.55
N GLY A 131 -58.41 -3.96 36.80
CA GLY A 131 -58.80 -5.26 36.21
C GLY A 131 -57.63 -6.09 35.67
N ARG A 132 -56.97 -6.93 36.49
CA ARG A 132 -57.06 -8.41 36.53
C ARG A 132 -56.82 -9.14 35.19
N LEU A 133 -55.72 -9.89 35.10
CA LEU A 133 -55.67 -11.36 35.18
C LEU A 133 -54.25 -11.79 35.57
#